data_AF-A0A7M7P1Z0-F1
#
_entry.id   AF-A0A7M7P1Z0-F1
#
_cell.length_a   1.000
_cell.length_b   1.000
_cell.length_c   1.000
_cell.angle_alpha   90.00
_cell.angle_beta   90.00
_cell.angle_gamma   90.00
#
_symmetry.space_group_name_H-M   'P 1'
#
loop_
_entity.id
_entity.type
_entity.pdbx_description
1 polymer ?
#
loop_
_entity_poly.entity_id
_entity_poly.type
_entity_poly.pdbx_seq_one_letter_code
_entity_poly.pdbx_strand_id
1 'polypeptide(L)'
;MDGGPFVLTFYDPPPQLDMANLSFKSIGNVLVLEFPTPVAIMDDVLPDCDAIFVATVEGGMDGGDGEDSPASRNLLGIGSQCEKIAVRNGTIYGAGKYPSAAKETNITVLEGDSPPVGVVLRGATTVSSCGDVSLSARESTGGASRSFTYLWMVYPTDNTNLTDALSEITTSDLNIDGGLLVEDVVYKFTAFATNFLGGTGVGSIDVVRTPEMVPGLSIVPTIDPKRVMVSESFYLHAEVTFYSDCEGAEPTGTEYVWTVDNGDVTLDGTTQNSRSLYVTAFSLPGESYL
;
A
#
# COMPACT_ATOMS: atom_id res chain seq x y z
N MET A 1 -40.13 61.65 -13.74
CA MET A 1 -40.05 60.52 -12.80
C MET A 1 -38.65 59.96 -12.99
N ASP A 2 -37.74 60.34 -12.09
CA ASP A 2 -36.35 59.90 -12.13
C ASP A 2 -36.26 58.46 -11.62
N GLY A 3 -35.96 57.53 -12.52
CA GLY A 3 -35.65 56.15 -12.15
C GLY A 3 -34.28 56.11 -11.50
N GLY A 4 -34.25 55.97 -10.17
CA GLY A 4 -33.01 55.75 -9.42
C GLY A 4 -32.30 54.46 -9.86
N PRO A 5 -30.99 54.33 -9.57
CA PRO A 5 -30.25 53.12 -9.91
C PRO A 5 -30.87 51.91 -9.20
N PHE A 6 -31.18 50.86 -9.97
CA PHE A 6 -31.56 49.56 -9.42
C PHE A 6 -30.39 48.59 -9.61
N VAL A 7 -30.14 47.79 -8.58
CA VAL A 7 -29.11 46.74 -8.60
C VAL A 7 -29.80 45.43 -9.01
N LEU A 8 -29.37 44.86 -10.14
CA LEU A 8 -29.69 43.49 -10.51
C LEU A 8 -28.65 42.56 -9.88
N THR A 9 -29.03 41.86 -8.82
CA THR A 9 -28.21 40.78 -8.26
C THR A 9 -28.53 39.49 -9.02
N PHE A 10 -27.61 39.04 -9.87
CA PHE A 10 -27.68 37.71 -10.47
C PHE A 10 -27.20 36.70 -9.43
N TYR A 11 -28.10 35.81 -9.00
CA TYR A 11 -27.72 34.65 -8.21
C TYR A 11 -27.56 33.47 -9.16
N ASP A 12 -26.30 33.06 -9.40
CA ASP A 12 -26.05 31.76 -10.00
C ASP A 12 -26.37 30.65 -8.99
N PRO A 13 -26.98 29.54 -9.42
CA PRO A 13 -27.26 28.42 -8.53
C PRO A 13 -25.94 27.85 -7.99
N PRO A 14 -25.89 27.48 -6.70
CA PRO A 14 -24.71 26.86 -6.12
C PRO A 14 -24.39 25.51 -6.80
N PRO A 15 -23.12 25.07 -6.80
CA PRO A 15 -22.76 23.78 -7.38
C PRO A 15 -23.57 22.65 -6.74
N GLN A 16 -24.08 21.74 -7.58
CA GLN A 16 -24.80 20.55 -7.14
C GLN A 16 -23.79 19.46 -6.76
N LEU A 17 -23.42 19.43 -5.47
CA LEU A 17 -22.45 18.48 -4.92
C LEU A 17 -23.00 17.05 -4.84
N ASP A 18 -24.33 16.89 -4.80
CA ASP A 18 -25.04 15.61 -4.85
C ASP A 18 -24.87 14.85 -6.16
N MET A 19 -24.31 15.49 -7.18
CA MET A 19 -23.99 14.91 -8.48
C MET A 19 -22.48 14.71 -8.70
N ALA A 20 -21.64 14.96 -7.69
CA ALA A 20 -20.21 14.69 -7.77
C ALA A 20 -19.94 13.19 -7.82
N ASN A 21 -19.02 12.77 -8.67
CA ASN A 21 -18.61 11.38 -8.84
C ASN A 21 -17.25 11.15 -8.17
N LEU A 22 -17.17 10.17 -7.27
CA LEU A 22 -15.90 9.73 -6.71
C LEU A 22 -15.41 8.51 -7.50
N SER A 23 -14.22 8.59 -8.07
CA SER A 23 -13.62 7.51 -8.86
C SER A 23 -12.19 7.21 -8.40
N PHE A 24 -11.76 5.96 -8.51
CA PHE A 24 -10.37 5.59 -8.25
C PHE A 24 -9.56 5.60 -9.55
N LYS A 25 -8.37 6.19 -9.52
CA LYS A 25 -7.38 6.05 -10.59
C LYS A 25 -6.28 5.08 -10.18
N SER A 26 -6.16 4.00 -10.93
CA SER A 26 -5.11 2.99 -10.78
C SER A 26 -3.71 3.59 -10.91
N ILE A 27 -3.56 4.58 -11.78
CA ILE A 27 -2.33 5.36 -11.92
C ILE A 27 -2.19 6.27 -10.70
N GLY A 28 -1.20 5.99 -9.86
CA GLY A 28 -0.89 6.75 -8.64
C GLY A 28 -1.64 6.29 -7.39
N ASN A 29 -2.53 5.29 -7.47
CA ASN A 29 -3.34 4.83 -6.35
C ASN A 29 -4.16 5.96 -5.68
N VAL A 30 -4.82 6.81 -6.46
CA VAL A 30 -5.47 8.04 -5.98
C VAL A 30 -7.00 7.96 -6.07
N LEU A 31 -7.68 8.54 -5.08
CA LEU A 31 -9.11 8.85 -5.15
C LEU A 31 -9.33 10.22 -5.80
N VAL A 32 -10.16 10.26 -6.83
CA VAL A 32 -10.47 11.47 -7.60
C VAL A 32 -11.94 11.81 -7.45
N LEU A 33 -12.22 12.99 -6.92
CA LEU A 33 -13.57 13.55 -6.86
C LEU A 33 -13.80 14.48 -8.06
N GLU A 34 -14.70 14.09 -8.95
CA GLU A 34 -15.06 14.82 -10.16
C GLU A 34 -16.44 15.48 -10.01
N PHE A 35 -16.51 16.79 -10.23
CA PHE A 35 -17.77 17.54 -10.19
C PHE A 35 -18.36 17.66 -11.61
N PRO A 36 -19.69 17.58 -11.76
CA PRO A 36 -20.35 17.68 -13.08
C PRO A 36 -20.24 19.08 -13.70
N THR A 37 -19.98 20.09 -12.87
CA THR A 37 -19.74 21.47 -13.27
C THR A 37 -18.42 21.96 -12.70
N PRO A 38 -17.71 22.87 -13.39
CA PRO A 38 -16.50 23.49 -12.86
C PRO A 38 -16.73 24.13 -11.49
N VAL A 39 -15.92 23.72 -10.52
CA VAL A 39 -15.90 24.27 -9.16
C VAL A 39 -14.55 24.89 -8.84
N ALA A 40 -14.53 25.78 -7.86
CA ALA A 40 -13.33 26.38 -7.28
C ALA A 40 -13.32 26.20 -5.76
N ILE A 41 -12.14 26.06 -5.19
CA ILE A 41 -11.88 26.13 -3.74
C ILE A 41 -11.21 27.49 -3.48
N MET A 42 -11.47 28.13 -2.35
CA MET A 42 -10.77 29.38 -2.03
C MET A 42 -9.30 29.08 -1.67
N ASP A 43 -8.37 29.84 -2.24
CA ASP A 43 -6.93 29.62 -2.12
C ASP A 43 -6.42 29.66 -0.66
N ASP A 44 -7.16 30.29 0.25
CA ASP A 44 -6.86 30.39 1.69
C ASP A 44 -7.27 29.14 2.49
N VAL A 45 -7.96 28.18 1.87
CA VAL A 45 -8.43 26.91 2.46
C VAL A 45 -7.56 25.72 2.02
N LEU A 46 -6.60 25.94 1.12
CA LEU A 46 -5.88 24.87 0.39
C LEU A 46 -4.91 23.96 1.17
N PRO A 47 -4.32 24.29 2.34
CA PRO A 47 -3.28 23.40 2.87
C PRO A 47 -3.83 22.10 3.46
N ASP A 48 -5.10 22.07 3.92
CA ASP A 48 -5.61 20.93 4.69
C ASP A 48 -6.95 20.41 4.14
N CYS A 49 -7.01 19.11 3.79
CA CYS A 49 -8.27 18.46 3.37
C CYS A 49 -9.39 18.59 4.41
N ASP A 50 -9.04 18.66 5.71
CA ASP A 50 -9.97 18.87 6.83
C ASP A 50 -10.65 20.25 6.82
N ALA A 51 -10.10 21.22 6.08
CA ALA A 51 -10.69 22.54 5.89
C ALA A 51 -11.81 22.54 4.85
N ILE A 52 -11.83 21.55 3.95
CA ILE A 52 -12.84 21.40 2.89
C ILE A 52 -13.87 20.34 3.27
N PHE A 53 -13.42 19.24 3.89
CA PHE A 53 -14.23 18.09 4.22
C PHE A 53 -14.44 17.96 5.72
N VAL A 54 -15.63 17.50 6.11
CA VAL A 54 -15.88 16.99 7.46
C VAL A 54 -15.55 15.50 7.41
N ALA A 55 -14.48 15.08 8.09
CA ALA A 55 -14.19 13.68 8.30
C ALA A 55 -15.31 13.07 9.15
N THR A 56 -16.20 12.30 8.54
CA THR A 56 -17.30 11.61 9.25
C THR A 56 -16.88 10.28 9.88
N VAL A 57 -15.59 9.91 9.88
CA VAL A 57 -15.10 8.64 10.47
C VAL A 57 -13.72 8.83 11.12
N GLU A 58 -13.48 8.10 12.21
CA GLU A 58 -12.21 8.06 12.97
C GLU A 58 -11.02 7.73 12.04
N GLY A 59 -10.04 8.63 11.94
CA GLY A 59 -8.81 8.37 11.19
C GLY A 59 -8.11 9.56 10.53
N GLY A 60 -8.76 10.73 10.43
CA GLY A 60 -8.17 11.93 9.82
C GLY A 60 -8.03 11.84 8.29
N MET A 61 -8.00 12.98 7.61
CA MET A 61 -7.67 13.06 6.18
C MET A 61 -6.27 13.67 6.04
N ASP A 62 -5.29 12.90 5.56
CA ASP A 62 -4.00 13.49 5.18
C ASP A 62 -4.14 14.04 3.75
N GLY A 63 -4.07 15.36 3.62
CA GLY A 63 -4.27 16.07 2.35
C GLY A 63 -3.04 15.97 1.45
N GLY A 64 -3.26 15.69 0.17
CA GLY A 64 -2.28 15.92 -0.89
C GLY A 64 -2.71 17.12 -1.72
N ASP A 65 -1.73 17.89 -2.20
CA ASP A 65 -1.93 19.13 -2.96
C ASP A 65 -2.95 18.95 -4.09
N GLY A 66 -4.00 19.78 -4.08
CA GLY A 66 -4.90 19.93 -5.20
C GLY A 66 -4.16 20.59 -6.36
N GLU A 67 -4.05 19.90 -7.49
CA GLU A 67 -3.57 20.54 -8.71
C GLU A 67 -4.60 21.59 -9.17
N ASP A 68 -4.18 22.85 -9.15
CA ASP A 68 -4.87 23.99 -9.72
C ASP A 68 -4.98 23.83 -11.25
N SER A 69 -5.97 23.06 -11.70
CA SER A 69 -6.35 23.01 -13.10
C SER A 69 -7.74 23.63 -13.26
N PRO A 70 -7.94 24.54 -14.24
CA PRO A 70 -9.21 25.24 -14.46
C PRO A 70 -10.37 24.31 -14.91
N ALA A 71 -10.16 23.00 -14.89
CA ALA A 71 -11.14 21.96 -15.11
C ALA A 71 -11.12 20.95 -13.94
N SER A 72 -11.77 21.32 -12.84
CA SER A 72 -12.54 20.42 -11.95
C SER A 72 -11.92 19.04 -11.63
N ARG A 73 -10.82 19.01 -10.88
CA ARG A 73 -10.31 17.77 -10.27
C ARG A 73 -9.76 18.06 -8.88
N ASN A 74 -10.40 17.52 -7.85
CA ASN A 74 -9.82 17.48 -6.53
C ASN A 74 -9.22 16.09 -6.31
N LEU A 75 -7.90 16.04 -6.12
CA LEU A 75 -7.24 14.84 -5.61
C LEU A 75 -7.53 14.75 -4.11
N LEU A 76 -8.12 13.66 -3.68
CA LEU A 76 -8.22 13.34 -2.26
C LEU A 76 -6.97 12.56 -1.88
N GLY A 77 -6.24 13.12 -0.90
CA GLY A 77 -5.00 12.56 -0.40
C GLY A 77 -5.15 11.19 0.28
N ILE A 78 -3.99 10.68 0.69
CA ILE A 78 -3.75 9.36 1.26
C ILE A 78 -4.39 9.26 2.65
N GLY A 79 -5.06 8.13 2.97
CA GLY A 79 -5.29 7.73 4.38
C GLY A 79 -6.70 7.75 4.99
N SER A 80 -7.75 8.27 4.34
CA SER A 80 -9.07 8.41 5.03
C SER A 80 -10.04 7.22 4.89
N GLN A 81 -10.47 6.55 5.97
CA GLN A 81 -11.54 5.53 5.93
C GLN A 81 -12.96 6.12 5.74
N CYS A 82 -13.16 6.99 4.74
CA CYS A 82 -14.44 7.65 4.54
C CYS A 82 -15.33 6.86 3.57
N GLU A 83 -16.29 6.11 4.12
CA GLU A 83 -17.47 5.62 3.37
C GLU A 83 -18.39 6.77 2.94
N LYS A 84 -18.27 7.92 3.63
CA LYS A 84 -19.01 9.17 3.35
C LYS A 84 -18.06 10.36 3.49
N ILE A 85 -18.04 11.20 2.47
CA ILE A 85 -17.31 12.46 2.46
C ILE A 85 -18.33 13.57 2.60
N ALA A 86 -18.31 14.27 3.73
CA ALA A 86 -19.13 15.45 3.94
C ALA A 86 -18.32 16.69 3.51
N VAL A 87 -18.89 17.55 2.67
CA VAL A 87 -18.27 18.82 2.28
C VAL A 87 -18.72 19.89 3.24
N ARG A 88 -17.81 20.66 3.84
CA ARG A 88 -18.14 21.80 4.70
C ARG A 88 -18.91 22.87 3.92
N ASN A 89 -19.85 23.52 4.60
CA ASN A 89 -20.57 24.64 4.01
C ASN A 89 -19.61 25.78 3.62
N GLY A 90 -19.73 26.31 2.40
CA GLY A 90 -18.95 27.48 1.99
C GLY A 90 -17.51 27.24 1.56
N THR A 91 -17.10 25.99 1.32
CA THR A 91 -15.73 25.66 0.89
C THR A 91 -15.60 25.44 -0.62
N ILE A 92 -16.70 25.10 -1.30
CA ILE A 92 -16.75 24.86 -2.76
C ILE A 92 -17.66 25.89 -3.45
N TYR A 93 -17.15 26.50 -4.51
CA TYR A 93 -17.80 27.56 -5.30
C TYR A 93 -17.93 27.15 -6.76
N GLY A 94 -18.81 27.81 -7.51
CA GLY A 94 -18.81 27.69 -8.97
C GLY A 94 -17.58 28.40 -9.54
N ALA A 95 -16.85 27.78 -10.47
CA ALA A 95 -15.66 28.39 -11.05
C ALA A 95 -16.01 29.74 -11.72
N GLY A 96 -15.30 30.81 -11.34
CA GLY A 96 -15.53 32.18 -11.83
C GLY A 96 -16.79 32.87 -11.28
N LYS A 97 -17.47 32.28 -10.28
CA LYS A 97 -18.78 32.73 -9.77
C LYS A 97 -18.76 32.86 -8.24
N TYR A 98 -18.25 33.99 -7.74
CA TYR A 98 -18.43 34.39 -6.34
C TYR A 98 -19.70 35.25 -6.20
N PRO A 99 -20.59 35.03 -5.20
CA PRO A 99 -20.50 34.12 -4.05
C PRO A 99 -21.52 32.96 -4.09
N SER A 100 -21.58 32.16 -5.15
CA SER A 100 -22.49 30.99 -5.20
C SER A 100 -21.88 29.77 -4.50
N ALA A 101 -21.79 29.84 -3.16
CA ALA A 101 -21.26 28.78 -2.31
C ALA A 101 -22.18 27.56 -2.25
N ALA A 102 -21.62 26.36 -2.34
CA ALA A 102 -22.34 25.12 -2.11
C ALA A 102 -22.72 24.97 -0.62
N LYS A 103 -23.91 24.41 -0.38
CA LYS A 103 -24.34 24.00 0.96
C LYS A 103 -23.64 22.71 1.37
N GLU A 104 -23.40 22.57 2.67
CA GLU A 104 -22.91 21.31 3.23
C GLU A 104 -23.78 20.13 2.79
N THR A 105 -23.12 19.15 2.18
CA THR A 105 -23.74 17.99 1.55
C THR A 105 -22.89 16.76 1.80
N ASN A 106 -23.55 15.65 2.13
CA ASN A 106 -22.90 14.35 2.21
C ASN A 106 -22.81 13.74 0.82
N ILE A 107 -21.60 13.62 0.30
CA ILE A 107 -21.33 12.87 -0.92
C ILE A 107 -21.19 11.41 -0.49
N THR A 108 -22.14 10.58 -0.96
CA THR A 108 -22.07 9.14 -0.73
C THR A 108 -21.13 8.55 -1.77
N VAL A 109 -20.16 7.75 -1.32
CA VAL A 109 -19.37 6.94 -2.24
C VAL A 109 -20.33 5.90 -2.80
N LEU A 110 -20.79 6.10 -4.04
CA LEU A 110 -21.38 5.00 -4.79
C LEU A 110 -20.23 4.03 -5.03
N GLU A 111 -20.41 2.74 -4.72
CA GLU A 111 -19.48 1.66 -5.08
C GLU A 111 -19.31 1.66 -6.60
N GLY A 112 -18.48 2.55 -7.12
CA GLY A 112 -17.95 2.50 -8.48
C GLY A 112 -16.80 1.51 -8.47
N ASP A 113 -16.80 0.58 -9.43
CA ASP A 113 -15.82 -0.47 -9.69
C ASP A 113 -14.63 -0.45 -8.72
N SER A 114 -14.70 -1.26 -7.67
CA SER A 114 -13.61 -1.38 -6.71
C SER A 114 -12.32 -1.70 -7.49
N PRO A 115 -11.22 -0.98 -7.21
CA PRO A 115 -10.06 -1.07 -8.08
C PRO A 115 -9.47 -2.48 -8.07
N PRO A 116 -8.89 -2.93 -9.19
CA PRO A 116 -8.26 -4.25 -9.26
C PRO A 116 -7.15 -4.31 -8.20
N VAL A 117 -7.29 -5.25 -7.27
CA VAL A 117 -6.28 -5.50 -6.24
C VAL A 117 -5.28 -6.51 -6.78
N GLY A 118 -4.02 -6.11 -6.88
CA GLY A 118 -2.93 -7.00 -7.24
C GLY A 118 -2.25 -7.52 -5.98
N VAL A 119 -2.33 -8.83 -5.71
CA VAL A 119 -1.67 -9.42 -4.52
C VAL A 119 -0.31 -9.98 -4.91
N VAL A 120 0.73 -9.53 -4.23
CA VAL A 120 2.11 -9.98 -4.45
C VAL A 120 2.64 -10.57 -3.16
N LEU A 121 2.99 -11.86 -3.20
CA LEU A 121 3.56 -12.58 -2.06
C LEU A 121 5.08 -12.71 -2.19
N ARG A 122 5.77 -12.49 -1.08
CA ARG A 122 7.22 -12.67 -0.90
C ARG A 122 7.48 -13.50 0.33
N GLY A 123 8.61 -14.19 0.35
CA GLY A 123 9.05 -14.98 1.49
C GLY A 123 9.88 -16.17 1.03
N ALA A 124 10.35 -16.96 2.00
CA ALA A 124 11.08 -18.17 1.71
C ALA A 124 10.14 -19.24 1.11
N THR A 125 10.52 -19.81 -0.03
CA THR A 125 9.81 -20.95 -0.65
C THR A 125 10.24 -22.29 -0.07
N THR A 126 11.31 -22.30 0.72
CA THR A 126 11.85 -23.47 1.40
C THR A 126 12.09 -23.10 2.85
N VAL A 127 11.54 -23.89 3.77
CA VAL A 127 11.66 -23.69 5.23
C VAL A 127 12.35 -24.91 5.82
N SER A 128 13.26 -24.67 6.77
CA SER A 128 13.98 -25.75 7.44
C SER A 128 13.08 -26.57 8.35
N SER A 129 13.57 -27.71 8.82
CA SER A 129 12.79 -28.59 9.70
C SER A 129 12.42 -27.95 11.04
N CYS A 130 13.03 -26.84 11.41
CA CYS A 130 12.84 -26.14 12.68
C CYS A 130 12.54 -24.66 12.50
N GLY A 131 12.35 -24.21 11.25
CA GLY A 131 12.11 -22.81 10.94
C GLY A 131 10.64 -22.45 10.84
N ASP A 132 10.35 -21.17 11.01
CA ASP A 132 9.02 -20.59 10.80
C ASP A 132 8.76 -20.32 9.32
N VAL A 133 7.49 -20.39 8.92
CA VAL A 133 7.04 -19.88 7.63
C VAL A 133 6.75 -18.39 7.79
N SER A 134 7.59 -17.56 7.17
CA SER A 134 7.41 -16.11 7.12
C SER A 134 7.13 -15.63 5.69
N LEU A 135 5.93 -15.11 5.45
CA LEU A 135 5.49 -14.56 4.17
C LEU A 135 5.00 -13.12 4.33
N SER A 136 5.17 -12.31 3.28
CA SER A 136 4.71 -10.94 3.25
C SER A 136 3.93 -10.64 1.97
N ALA A 137 2.79 -10.00 2.13
CA ALA A 137 1.92 -9.47 1.09
C ALA A 137 2.02 -7.94 0.98
N ARG A 138 2.99 -7.30 1.64
CA ARG A 138 3.15 -5.83 1.68
C ARG A 138 3.31 -5.18 0.32
N GLU A 139 3.73 -5.93 -0.69
CA GLU A 139 3.90 -5.44 -2.06
C GLU A 139 2.59 -5.38 -2.86
N SER A 140 1.46 -5.73 -2.25
CA SER A 140 0.16 -5.71 -2.91
C SER A 140 -0.29 -4.28 -3.28
N THR A 141 -1.01 -4.14 -4.38
CA THR A 141 -1.46 -2.87 -4.97
C THR A 141 -2.97 -2.76 -5.06
N GLY A 142 -3.50 -1.55 -5.30
CA GLY A 142 -4.95 -1.29 -5.32
C GLY A 142 -5.54 -0.89 -3.95
N GLY A 143 -4.69 -0.48 -3.01
CA GLY A 143 -5.08 -0.09 -1.65
C GLY A 143 -5.26 1.41 -1.44
N ALA A 144 -4.95 2.26 -2.44
CA ALA A 144 -5.00 3.71 -2.29
C ALA A 144 -4.15 4.26 -1.13
N SER A 145 -2.97 3.66 -0.91
CA SER A 145 -2.12 3.92 0.27
C SER A 145 -2.80 3.63 1.62
N ARG A 146 -3.77 2.71 1.62
CA ARG A 146 -4.44 2.18 2.80
C ARG A 146 -4.13 0.69 2.94
N SER A 147 -4.19 0.21 4.18
CA SER A 147 -4.02 -1.20 4.48
C SER A 147 -5.16 -2.02 3.88
N PHE A 148 -4.81 -3.21 3.37
CA PHE A 148 -5.80 -4.23 3.03
C PHE A 148 -6.15 -5.05 4.26
N THR A 149 -7.34 -5.64 4.26
CA THR A 149 -7.66 -6.79 5.09
C THR A 149 -7.23 -8.05 4.36
N TYR A 150 -6.47 -8.91 5.04
CA TYR A 150 -6.01 -10.17 4.46
C TYR A 150 -6.77 -11.37 5.04
N LEU A 151 -6.99 -12.36 4.18
CA LEU A 151 -7.36 -13.72 4.56
C LEU A 151 -6.31 -14.67 4.00
N TRP A 152 -5.67 -15.43 4.88
CA TRP A 152 -4.67 -16.43 4.51
C TRP A 152 -5.28 -17.82 4.46
N MET A 153 -4.94 -18.57 3.42
CA MET A 153 -5.33 -19.96 3.22
C MET A 153 -4.12 -20.78 2.76
N VAL A 154 -4.18 -22.09 2.97
CA VAL A 154 -3.12 -23.01 2.52
C VAL A 154 -3.72 -24.29 1.98
N TYR A 155 -3.06 -24.88 0.98
CA TYR A 155 -3.41 -26.18 0.40
C TYR A 155 -2.15 -26.97 0.03
N PRO A 156 -2.11 -28.30 0.15
CA PRO A 156 -3.11 -29.16 0.80
C PRO A 156 -3.02 -29.02 2.31
N THR A 157 -4.13 -29.12 3.03
CA THR A 157 -4.08 -29.29 4.48
C THR A 157 -5.33 -29.98 4.99
N ASP A 158 -5.14 -31.02 5.80
CA ASP A 158 -6.14 -31.57 6.71
C ASP A 158 -5.79 -31.23 8.17
N ASN A 159 -4.73 -30.44 8.39
CA ASN A 159 -4.24 -30.03 9.69
C ASN A 159 -5.06 -28.84 10.21
N THR A 160 -5.98 -29.10 11.14
CA THR A 160 -6.85 -28.07 11.72
C THR A 160 -6.07 -26.98 12.46
N ASN A 161 -4.96 -27.34 13.12
CA ASN A 161 -4.13 -26.37 13.84
C ASN A 161 -3.49 -25.37 12.86
N LEU A 162 -3.11 -25.84 11.66
CA LEU A 162 -2.58 -24.97 10.60
C LEU A 162 -3.65 -24.02 10.09
N THR A 163 -4.88 -24.50 9.83
CA THR A 163 -5.98 -23.61 9.41
C THR A 163 -6.37 -22.61 10.50
N ASP A 164 -6.36 -23.02 11.77
CA ASP A 164 -6.70 -22.15 12.89
C ASP A 164 -5.65 -21.04 13.04
N ALA A 165 -4.36 -21.38 13.00
CA ALA A 165 -3.27 -20.41 13.03
C ALA A 165 -3.33 -19.37 11.90
N LEU A 166 -3.74 -19.78 10.70
CA LEU A 166 -3.92 -18.86 9.56
C LEU A 166 -5.12 -17.92 9.75
N SER A 167 -6.20 -18.41 10.36
CA SER A 167 -7.45 -17.64 10.51
C SER A 167 -7.32 -16.45 11.45
N GLU A 168 -6.35 -16.48 12.36
CA GLU A 168 -6.05 -15.39 13.29
C GLU A 168 -5.26 -14.25 12.62
N ILE A 169 -4.64 -14.51 11.47
CA ILE A 169 -3.77 -13.56 10.78
C ILE A 169 -4.58 -12.80 9.73
N THR A 170 -4.82 -11.52 10.00
CA THR A 170 -5.55 -10.60 9.11
C THR A 170 -4.67 -9.50 8.49
N THR A 171 -3.37 -9.55 8.79
CA THR A 171 -2.35 -8.57 8.38
C THR A 171 -1.63 -8.98 7.10
N SER A 172 -0.85 -8.05 6.54
CA SER A 172 -0.03 -8.31 5.35
C SER A 172 1.12 -9.29 5.60
N ASP A 173 1.52 -9.50 6.84
CA ASP A 173 2.59 -10.43 7.19
C ASP A 173 1.98 -11.67 7.82
N LEU A 174 2.47 -12.83 7.37
CA LEU A 174 2.19 -14.15 7.89
C LEU A 174 3.43 -14.66 8.61
N ASN A 175 3.28 -15.08 9.85
CA ASN A 175 4.29 -15.85 10.56
C ASN A 175 3.64 -17.01 11.28
N ILE A 176 3.99 -18.24 10.90
CA ILE A 176 3.49 -19.46 11.54
C ILE A 176 4.64 -20.43 11.80
N ASP A 177 4.47 -21.27 12.80
CA ASP A 177 5.39 -22.36 13.10
C ASP A 177 5.45 -23.34 11.90
N GLY A 178 6.64 -23.51 11.31
CA GLY A 178 6.86 -24.47 10.24
C GLY A 178 6.69 -25.91 10.70
N GLY A 179 6.77 -26.16 12.02
CA GLY A 179 6.36 -27.38 12.71
C GLY A 179 5.02 -27.94 12.27
N LEU A 180 4.09 -27.07 11.83
CA LEU A 180 2.75 -27.42 11.37
C LEU A 180 2.70 -28.03 9.96
N LEU A 181 3.76 -27.87 9.16
CA LEU A 181 3.87 -28.40 7.79
C LEU A 181 4.51 -29.79 7.82
N VAL A 182 4.03 -30.69 6.98
CA VAL A 182 4.69 -31.99 6.76
C VAL A 182 5.90 -31.79 5.85
N GLU A 183 7.01 -32.45 6.18
CA GLU A 183 8.24 -32.44 5.38
C GLU A 183 8.01 -32.96 3.96
N ASP A 184 8.72 -32.39 3.00
CA ASP A 184 8.69 -32.73 1.57
C ASP A 184 7.31 -32.62 0.90
N VAL A 185 6.38 -31.90 1.52
CA VAL A 185 5.07 -31.56 0.94
C VAL A 185 5.08 -30.11 0.48
N VAL A 186 4.63 -29.88 -0.76
CA VAL A 186 4.45 -28.53 -1.31
C VAL A 186 3.12 -27.95 -0.84
N TYR A 187 3.20 -26.94 0.01
CA TYR A 187 2.07 -26.16 0.48
C TYR A 187 1.95 -24.85 -0.32
N LYS A 188 0.82 -24.67 -0.97
CA LYS A 188 0.44 -23.44 -1.64
C LYS A 188 -0.27 -22.51 -0.66
N PHE A 189 0.45 -21.50 -0.18
CA PHE A 189 -0.11 -20.41 0.59
C PHE A 189 -0.79 -19.42 -0.35
N THR A 190 -2.01 -19.02 -0.01
CA THR A 190 -2.82 -18.08 -0.79
C THR A 190 -3.28 -16.96 0.12
N ALA A 191 -3.07 -15.72 -0.30
CA ALA A 191 -3.58 -14.54 0.38
C ALA A 191 -4.67 -13.90 -0.47
N PHE A 192 -5.81 -13.62 0.17
CA PHE A 192 -6.87 -12.79 -0.38
C PHE A 192 -6.77 -11.42 0.28
N ALA A 193 -6.58 -10.38 -0.53
CA ALA A 193 -6.54 -9.01 -0.03
C ALA A 193 -7.84 -8.31 -0.41
N THR A 194 -8.43 -7.61 0.55
CA THR A 194 -9.62 -6.77 0.34
C THR A 194 -9.26 -5.33 0.68
N ASN A 195 -9.53 -4.40 -0.24
CA ASN A 195 -9.35 -2.97 0.02
C ASN A 195 -10.61 -2.37 0.68
N PHE A 196 -10.50 -1.13 1.15
CA PHE A 196 -11.60 -0.41 1.81
C PHE A 196 -12.84 -0.15 0.92
N LEU A 197 -12.74 -0.36 -0.40
CA LEU A 197 -13.85 -0.25 -1.36
C LEU A 197 -14.49 -1.62 -1.67
N GLY A 198 -14.12 -2.67 -0.94
CA GLY A 198 -14.60 -4.04 -1.20
C GLY A 198 -13.95 -4.72 -2.41
N GLY A 199 -12.96 -4.09 -3.05
CA GLY A 199 -12.20 -4.69 -4.14
C GLY A 199 -11.32 -5.81 -3.61
N THR A 200 -11.29 -6.93 -4.33
CA THR A 200 -10.57 -8.12 -3.89
C THR A 200 -9.50 -8.54 -4.90
N GLY A 201 -8.45 -9.16 -4.38
CA GLY A 201 -7.35 -9.71 -5.15
C GLY A 201 -6.85 -11.00 -4.51
N VAL A 202 -6.15 -11.81 -5.29
CA VAL A 202 -5.60 -13.08 -4.83
C VAL A 202 -4.18 -13.29 -5.35
N GLY A 203 -3.32 -13.81 -4.49
CA GLY A 203 -1.94 -14.17 -4.82
C GLY A 203 -1.55 -15.44 -4.09
N SER A 204 -0.61 -16.20 -4.64
CA SER A 204 -0.17 -17.46 -4.05
C SER A 204 1.32 -17.69 -4.19
N ILE A 205 1.90 -18.39 -3.23
CA ILE A 205 3.30 -18.81 -3.21
C ILE A 205 3.40 -20.25 -2.71
N ASP A 206 4.28 -21.03 -3.31
CA ASP A 206 4.53 -22.41 -2.91
C ASP A 206 5.68 -22.44 -1.89
N VAL A 207 5.46 -23.17 -0.80
CA VAL A 207 6.39 -23.34 0.31
C VAL A 207 6.54 -24.82 0.61
N VAL A 208 7.79 -25.27 0.77
CA VAL A 208 8.13 -26.64 1.15
C VAL A 208 8.91 -26.62 2.45
N ARG A 209 8.52 -27.47 3.41
CA ARG A 209 9.35 -27.76 4.58
C ARG A 209 10.31 -28.89 4.25
N THR A 210 11.60 -28.69 4.50
CA THR A 210 12.63 -29.71 4.30
C THR A 210 13.00 -30.39 5.61
N PRO A 211 13.51 -31.64 5.59
CA PRO A 211 14.06 -32.30 6.77
C PRO A 211 15.41 -31.70 7.22
N GLU A 212 15.99 -30.79 6.44
CA GLU A 212 17.28 -30.17 6.76
C GLU A 212 17.15 -29.19 7.93
N MET A 213 18.02 -29.35 8.93
CA MET A 213 18.17 -28.45 10.07
C MET A 213 19.12 -27.31 9.71
N VAL A 214 18.66 -26.41 8.83
CA VAL A 214 19.41 -25.21 8.45
C VAL A 214 18.84 -23.98 9.16
N PRO A 215 19.68 -23.01 9.55
CA PRO A 215 19.19 -21.77 10.13
C PRO A 215 18.41 -20.94 9.10
N GLY A 216 17.46 -20.14 9.59
CA GLY A 216 16.73 -19.20 8.76
C GLY A 216 17.67 -18.09 8.25
N LEU A 217 17.49 -17.68 7.00
CA LEU A 217 18.24 -16.57 6.40
C LEU A 217 17.26 -15.54 5.86
N SER A 218 17.40 -14.29 6.32
CA SER A 218 16.70 -13.13 5.78
C SER A 218 17.70 -12.09 5.30
N ILE A 219 17.37 -11.38 4.23
CA ILE A 219 18.14 -10.24 3.73
C ILE A 219 17.36 -8.97 4.03
N VAL A 220 17.91 -8.15 4.94
CA VAL A 220 17.30 -6.91 5.39
C VAL A 220 18.05 -5.71 4.82
N PRO A 221 17.47 -4.97 3.88
CA PRO A 221 18.09 -3.76 3.35
C PRO A 221 17.97 -2.61 4.36
N THR A 222 18.96 -1.70 4.40
CA THR A 222 18.90 -0.49 5.25
C THR A 222 17.92 0.57 4.76
N ILE A 223 17.40 0.39 3.55
CA ILE A 223 16.52 1.30 2.84
C ILE A 223 15.52 0.45 2.06
N ASP A 224 14.31 0.98 1.84
CA ASP A 224 13.32 0.32 1.00
C ASP A 224 13.86 0.14 -0.43
N PRO A 225 14.11 -1.09 -0.91
CA PRO A 225 14.69 -1.36 -2.22
C PRO A 225 13.92 -0.72 -3.38
N LYS A 226 12.62 -0.47 -3.20
CA LYS A 226 11.75 0.16 -4.22
C LYS A 226 11.92 1.67 -4.32
N ARG A 227 12.57 2.28 -3.31
CA ARG A 227 12.76 3.74 -3.22
C ARG A 227 14.23 4.13 -3.34
N VAL A 228 15.15 3.16 -3.41
CA VAL A 228 16.57 3.40 -3.63
C VAL A 228 16.78 4.01 -5.00
N MET A 229 17.37 5.20 -5.04
CA MET A 229 17.84 5.75 -6.30
C MET A 229 19.12 5.05 -6.73
N VAL A 230 19.32 4.86 -8.03
CA VAL A 230 20.57 4.27 -8.57
C VAL A 230 21.80 5.05 -8.11
N SER A 231 21.66 6.35 -7.83
CA SER A 231 22.74 7.22 -7.33
C SER A 231 23.03 7.05 -5.83
N GLU A 232 22.25 6.27 -5.11
CA GLU A 232 22.40 6.04 -3.67
C GLU A 232 23.14 4.73 -3.40
N SER A 233 23.92 4.72 -2.33
CA SER A 233 24.48 3.49 -1.77
C SER A 233 23.68 3.04 -0.55
N PHE A 234 23.71 1.74 -0.30
CA PHE A 234 22.98 1.14 0.82
C PHE A 234 23.64 -0.15 1.29
N TYR A 235 23.19 -0.67 2.42
CA TYR A 235 23.62 -1.96 2.92
C TYR A 235 22.50 -2.99 2.85
N LEU A 236 22.88 -4.22 2.54
CA LEU A 236 22.07 -5.42 2.76
C LEU A 236 22.65 -6.17 3.95
N HIS A 237 21.83 -6.46 4.95
CA HIS A 237 22.21 -7.25 6.11
C HIS A 237 21.66 -8.66 5.99
N ALA A 238 22.54 -9.66 6.08
CA ALA A 238 22.12 -11.03 6.30
C ALA A 238 21.76 -11.20 7.79
N GLU A 239 20.51 -11.54 8.06
CA GLU A 239 20.04 -11.93 9.37
C GLU A 239 19.86 -13.44 9.40
N VAL A 240 20.64 -14.09 10.27
CA VAL A 240 20.60 -15.53 10.46
C VAL A 240 19.86 -15.80 11.75
N THR A 241 18.79 -16.59 11.66
CA THR A 241 17.97 -16.98 12.81
C THR A 241 18.23 -18.44 13.13
N PHE A 242 18.70 -18.69 14.35
CA PHE A 242 18.82 -20.03 14.91
C PHE A 242 17.57 -20.30 15.72
N TYR A 243 16.81 -21.31 15.32
CA TYR A 243 15.63 -21.72 16.06
C TYR A 243 16.08 -22.63 17.21
N SER A 244 15.53 -22.39 18.41
CA SER A 244 15.84 -23.16 19.62
C SER A 244 15.61 -24.67 19.44
N ASP A 245 14.68 -25.00 18.54
CA ASP A 245 14.22 -26.36 18.30
C ASP A 245 15.13 -27.11 17.30
N CYS A 246 16.11 -26.43 16.71
CA CYS A 246 17.20 -27.04 15.94
C CYS A 246 18.34 -27.53 16.86
N GLU A 247 18.07 -28.34 17.88
CA GLU A 247 19.13 -28.87 18.75
C GLU A 247 20.22 -29.60 17.93
N GLY A 248 21.47 -29.14 18.03
CA GLY A 248 22.61 -29.69 17.28
C GLY A 248 22.95 -28.99 15.96
N ALA A 249 22.15 -28.01 15.54
CA ALA A 249 22.43 -27.17 14.36
C ALA A 249 23.15 -25.85 14.68
N GLU A 250 23.53 -25.62 15.94
CA GLU A 250 24.31 -24.44 16.33
C GLU A 250 25.64 -24.42 15.57
N PRO A 251 25.88 -23.44 14.69
CA PRO A 251 27.11 -23.42 13.93
C PRO A 251 28.26 -23.02 14.85
N THR A 252 29.40 -23.70 14.69
CA THR A 252 30.66 -23.30 15.33
C THR A 252 31.20 -21.96 14.80
N GLY A 253 30.62 -21.46 13.71
CA GLY A 253 30.89 -20.17 13.09
C GLY A 253 30.01 -19.97 11.86
N THR A 254 29.69 -18.73 11.53
CA THR A 254 28.91 -18.38 10.32
C THR A 254 29.82 -17.73 9.31
N GLU A 255 29.92 -18.32 8.12
CA GLU A 255 30.57 -17.71 6.97
C GLU A 255 29.52 -17.08 6.06
N TYR A 256 29.80 -15.87 5.58
CA TYR A 256 28.91 -15.13 4.68
C TYR A 256 29.57 -15.03 3.31
N VAL A 257 28.83 -15.32 2.25
CA VAL A 257 29.29 -15.15 0.87
C VAL A 257 28.15 -14.57 0.05
N TRP A 258 28.32 -13.35 -0.42
CA TRP A 258 27.36 -12.70 -1.31
C TRP A 258 27.68 -13.03 -2.76
N THR A 259 26.65 -13.45 -3.50
CA THR A 259 26.70 -13.70 -4.94
C THR A 259 25.53 -13.00 -5.62
N VAL A 260 25.71 -12.65 -6.89
CA VAL A 260 24.68 -12.03 -7.72
C VAL A 260 24.58 -12.83 -9.01
N ASP A 261 23.35 -13.14 -9.42
CA ASP A 261 23.07 -13.91 -10.64
C ASP A 261 23.12 -13.05 -11.92
N ASN A 262 23.85 -11.93 -11.86
CA ASN A 262 24.05 -11.01 -12.96
C ASN A 262 25.53 -10.63 -13.05
N GLY A 263 26.20 -11.08 -14.11
CA GLY A 263 27.64 -10.85 -14.32
C GLY A 263 28.03 -9.39 -14.56
N ASP A 264 27.07 -8.51 -14.85
CA ASP A 264 27.30 -7.08 -15.03
C ASP A 264 27.33 -6.31 -13.71
N VAL A 265 26.85 -6.91 -12.61
CA VAL A 265 26.85 -6.31 -11.27
C VAL A 265 28.15 -6.67 -10.56
N THR A 266 28.96 -5.66 -10.26
CA THR A 266 30.17 -5.83 -9.44
C THR A 266 29.85 -5.61 -7.97
N LEU A 267 29.99 -6.66 -7.15
CA LEU A 267 29.87 -6.57 -5.70
C LEU A 267 31.11 -5.93 -5.07
N ASP A 268 30.92 -5.25 -3.94
CA ASP A 268 32.03 -4.70 -3.18
C ASP A 268 32.88 -5.81 -2.54
N GLY A 269 34.11 -5.97 -3.01
CA GLY A 269 35.00 -7.05 -2.58
C GLY A 269 35.45 -6.97 -1.11
N THR A 270 35.23 -5.85 -0.42
CA THR A 270 35.56 -5.72 1.01
C THR A 270 34.45 -6.26 1.90
N THR A 271 33.20 -6.17 1.43
CA THR A 271 32.00 -6.55 2.20
C THR A 271 31.36 -7.85 1.70
N GLN A 272 31.76 -8.36 0.54
CA GLN A 272 31.23 -9.59 -0.08
C GLN A 272 31.33 -10.85 0.79
N ASN A 273 32.28 -10.90 1.72
CA ASN A 273 32.45 -12.03 2.64
C ASN A 273 32.06 -11.68 4.09
N SER A 274 31.15 -10.72 4.26
CA SER A 274 30.74 -10.23 5.57
C SER A 274 29.21 -10.26 5.72
N ARG A 275 28.74 -10.15 6.97
CA ARG A 275 27.30 -10.12 7.28
C ARG A 275 26.55 -9.01 6.54
N SER A 276 27.23 -7.91 6.25
CA SER A 276 26.64 -6.73 5.61
C SER A 276 27.28 -6.52 4.26
N LEU A 277 26.53 -6.61 3.17
CA LEU A 277 27.00 -6.24 1.84
C LEU A 277 26.79 -4.75 1.60
N TYR A 278 27.85 -4.04 1.23
CA TYR A 278 27.74 -2.68 0.73
C TYR A 278 27.42 -2.70 -0.76
N VAL A 279 26.31 -2.07 -1.14
CA VAL A 279 25.92 -1.87 -2.53
C VAL A 279 26.30 -0.45 -2.92
N THR A 280 27.29 -0.34 -3.81
CA THR A 280 27.79 0.95 -4.28
C THR A 280 26.77 1.64 -5.18
N ALA A 281 26.70 2.97 -5.12
CA ALA A 281 25.92 3.75 -6.08
C ALA A 281 26.31 3.38 -7.52
N PHE A 282 25.32 3.33 -8.41
CA PHE A 282 25.44 2.97 -9.82
C PHE A 282 25.91 1.53 -10.11
N SER A 283 25.94 0.64 -9.10
CA SER A 283 26.31 -0.76 -9.29
C SER A 283 25.16 -1.66 -9.73
N LEU A 284 23.92 -1.25 -9.48
CA LEU A 284 22.72 -1.97 -9.90
C LEU A 284 22.05 -1.28 -11.09
N PRO A 285 21.47 -2.02 -12.03
CA PRO A 285 20.68 -1.44 -13.11
C PRO A 285 19.45 -0.74 -12.54
N GLY A 286 19.23 0.51 -12.95
CA GLY A 286 17.98 1.22 -12.64
C GLY A 286 16.86 0.77 -13.54
N GLU A 287 15.64 0.64 -13.00
CA GLU A 287 14.46 0.64 -13.83
C GLU A 287 14.23 2.06 -14.36
N SER A 288 14.39 2.25 -15.67
CA SER A 288 13.99 3.47 -16.35
C SER A 288 12.46 3.52 -16.42
N TYR A 289 11.80 4.08 -15.41
CA TYR A 289 10.38 4.42 -15.49
C TYR A 289 10.21 5.58 -16.50
N LEU A 290 9.44 5.31 -17.56
CA LEU A 290 8.84 6.29 -18.48
C LEU A 290 7.48 6.74 -17.94
#